data_AF-A0A9D7XX55-F1
#
_entry.id   AF-A0A9D7XX55-F1
#
_cell.length_a   1.000
_cell.length_b   1.000
_cell.length_c   1.000
_cell.angle_alpha   90.00
_cell.angle_beta   90.00
_cell.angle_gamma   90.00
#
_symmetry.space_group_name_H-M   'P 1'
#
loop_
_entity.id
_entity.type
_entity.pdbx_description
1 polymer ?
#
loop_
_entity_poly.entity_id
_entity_poly.type
_entity_poly.pdbx_seq_one_letter_code
_entity_poly.pdbx_strand_id
1 'polypeptide(L)'
;MSLPNPVIVLPGITASDLRDEYPTETERVWSLLSKQYERVYLHPDNVRYEARQPAVVRPDRVWSIVYTELVEELRHELTQSADRPTPVYPFAYDWRQPLHLTELHLERFIDEVIERTKLTPHYYQDGYSDRAQVNLVGHSMGGLIIAGYLQRKGLNARVGRVASLGTPFRGSHEAIVRVATGLDRLGIEPSPSREREAARITPALYHLVPHYEGAVETTAGGSTDLFQSSTWQASVPLSVAEYVRLYSVIPARNPEQIKSAADKLFASMLDDARTYCQRVDSLDLAATSLGGRDGWLCIVGLGEKTRVRTRIVKEGGSQWFDLDRASDVTNQWPKGKNKTETGDGTVPYLGAKPAFLDTANLVCVSKGDYAWTEIGDRALAQFGGLHGALPVMNLNHRLVSSHFLGGKVGDLWGHSPPDLVGDWAPPLKGLKQK
;
A
#
# COMPACT_ATOMS: atom_id res chain seq x y z
N MET A 1 -1.07 34.18 -6.56
CA MET A 1 -0.50 32.81 -6.65
C MET A 1 -1.62 31.90 -7.09
N SER A 2 -1.33 30.91 -7.94
CA SER A 2 -2.34 29.91 -8.32
C SER A 2 -2.83 29.14 -7.08
N LEU A 3 -4.09 28.75 -7.05
CA LEU A 3 -4.62 27.86 -6.00
C LEU A 3 -3.86 26.52 -6.00
N PRO A 4 -3.74 25.80 -4.87
CA PRO A 4 -3.20 24.44 -4.87
C PRO A 4 -4.04 23.48 -5.73
N ASN A 5 -3.44 22.43 -6.27
CA ASN A 5 -4.20 21.38 -6.96
C ASN A 5 -5.14 20.66 -5.96
N PRO A 6 -6.33 20.20 -6.37
CA PRO A 6 -7.15 19.30 -5.57
C PRO A 6 -6.36 18.03 -5.21
N VAL A 7 -6.59 17.47 -4.03
CA VAL A 7 -5.82 16.32 -3.52
C VAL A 7 -6.67 15.05 -3.50
N ILE A 8 -6.08 13.91 -3.84
CA ILE A 8 -6.69 12.59 -3.68
C ILE A 8 -5.84 11.75 -2.73
N VAL A 9 -6.47 11.18 -1.71
CA VAL A 9 -5.83 10.33 -0.69
C VAL A 9 -6.18 8.87 -0.94
N LEU A 10 -5.16 8.05 -1.21
CA LEU A 10 -5.28 6.61 -1.45
C LEU A 10 -4.88 5.84 -0.19
N PRO A 11 -5.76 5.00 0.36
CA PRO A 11 -5.49 4.24 1.57
C PRO A 11 -4.65 2.98 1.30
N GLY A 12 -4.17 2.37 2.38
CA GLY A 12 -3.54 1.05 2.38
C GLY A 12 -4.51 -0.10 2.11
N ILE A 13 -3.96 -1.30 1.93
CA ILE A 13 -4.74 -2.52 1.71
C ILE A 13 -5.75 -2.74 2.84
N THR A 14 -6.95 -3.22 2.52
CA THR A 14 -8.08 -3.48 3.44
C THR A 14 -8.73 -2.26 4.10
N ALA A 15 -8.16 -1.06 3.96
CA ALA A 15 -8.65 0.15 4.65
C ALA A 15 -9.76 0.89 3.90
N SER A 16 -10.42 0.20 2.96
CA SER A 16 -11.70 0.58 2.37
C SER A 16 -12.75 -0.45 2.77
N ASP A 17 -13.88 0.03 3.27
CA ASP A 17 -15.06 -0.80 3.46
C ASP A 17 -15.50 -1.37 2.11
N LEU A 18 -16.05 -2.58 2.13
CA LEU A 18 -16.69 -3.21 0.97
C LEU A 18 -18.16 -3.48 1.31
N ARG A 19 -19.04 -3.23 0.33
CA ARG A 19 -20.47 -3.52 0.43
C ARG A 19 -20.95 -4.33 -0.77
N ASP A 20 -21.94 -5.18 -0.55
CA ASP A 20 -22.70 -5.84 -1.60
C ASP A 20 -23.87 -4.95 -2.02
N GLU A 21 -23.97 -4.69 -3.33
CA GLU A 21 -24.97 -3.77 -3.91
C GLU A 21 -26.20 -4.47 -4.48
N TYR A 22 -26.23 -5.81 -4.52
CA TYR A 22 -27.41 -6.54 -5.01
C TYR A 22 -28.61 -6.56 -4.07
N PRO A 23 -28.45 -6.67 -2.74
CA PRO A 23 -29.57 -6.48 -1.83
C PRO A 23 -30.17 -5.07 -1.95
N THR A 24 -31.50 -4.94 -1.79
CA THR A 24 -32.20 -3.64 -1.88
C THR A 24 -31.71 -2.63 -0.83
N GLU A 25 -31.27 -3.13 0.31
CA GLU A 25 -30.48 -2.37 1.28
C GLU A 25 -29.05 -2.90 1.22
N THR A 26 -28.10 -2.06 0.76
CA THR A 26 -26.72 -2.51 0.57
C THR A 26 -26.14 -3.07 1.87
N GLU A 27 -25.49 -4.22 1.79
CA GLU A 27 -24.95 -4.89 2.96
C GLU A 27 -23.43 -4.71 3.05
N ARG A 28 -22.93 -4.29 4.21
CA ARG A 28 -21.49 -4.17 4.44
C ARG A 28 -20.87 -5.56 4.68
N VAL A 29 -19.99 -5.98 3.77
CA VAL A 29 -19.28 -7.27 3.83
C VAL A 29 -17.90 -7.15 4.43
N TRP A 30 -17.28 -5.96 4.37
CA TRP A 30 -16.00 -5.67 4.97
C TRP A 30 -15.97 -4.28 5.60
N SER A 31 -15.48 -4.20 6.83
CA SER A 31 -15.16 -2.98 7.54
C SER A 31 -14.31 -3.27 8.77
N LEU A 32 -13.92 -2.21 9.49
CA LEU A 32 -13.21 -2.33 10.76
C LEU A 32 -13.97 -3.16 11.81
N LEU A 33 -15.31 -3.10 11.82
CA LEU A 33 -16.15 -3.76 12.84
C LEU A 33 -16.82 -5.05 12.36
N SER A 34 -16.81 -5.31 11.05
CA SER A 34 -17.51 -6.47 10.46
C SER A 34 -16.71 -7.02 9.29
N LYS A 35 -16.35 -8.30 9.40
CA LYS A 35 -15.55 -9.02 8.40
C LYS A 35 -16.26 -10.31 7.98
N GLN A 36 -16.98 -10.27 6.86
CA GLN A 36 -17.65 -11.44 6.29
C GLN A 36 -16.71 -12.13 5.28
N TYR A 37 -15.70 -12.85 5.79
CA TYR A 37 -14.62 -13.45 4.98
C TYR A 37 -15.14 -14.20 3.75
N GLU A 38 -16.17 -15.02 3.93
CA GLU A 38 -16.73 -15.85 2.86
C GLU A 38 -17.38 -15.05 1.72
N ARG A 39 -17.70 -13.76 1.93
CA ARG A 39 -18.28 -12.86 0.93
C ARG A 39 -17.24 -11.97 0.23
N VAL A 40 -16.02 -11.90 0.75
CA VAL A 40 -14.93 -11.18 0.09
C VAL A 40 -14.10 -12.09 -0.83
N TYR A 41 -14.42 -13.37 -0.88
CA TYR A 41 -13.75 -14.34 -1.74
C TYR A 41 -13.96 -14.08 -3.24
N LEU A 42 -12.87 -14.10 -4.03
CA LEU A 42 -12.89 -13.91 -5.48
C LEU A 42 -12.98 -15.26 -6.23
N HIS A 43 -13.70 -15.28 -7.34
CA HIS A 43 -13.98 -16.50 -8.09
C HIS A 43 -12.69 -17.10 -8.70
N PRO A 44 -12.41 -18.40 -8.53
CA PRO A 44 -11.13 -18.99 -8.94
C PRO A 44 -10.92 -19.02 -10.46
N ASP A 45 -11.98 -19.15 -11.26
CA ASP A 45 -11.85 -19.09 -12.72
C ASP A 45 -11.83 -17.65 -13.27
N ASN A 46 -12.19 -16.63 -12.46
CA ASN A 46 -12.09 -15.22 -12.84
C ASN A 46 -12.10 -14.33 -11.60
N VAL A 47 -10.91 -13.92 -11.15
CA VAL A 47 -10.73 -13.15 -9.91
C VAL A 47 -11.37 -11.75 -9.95
N ARG A 48 -11.94 -11.31 -11.08
CA ARG A 48 -12.69 -10.05 -11.17
C ARG A 48 -14.06 -10.10 -10.49
N TYR A 49 -14.56 -11.29 -10.19
CA TYR A 49 -15.91 -11.50 -9.68
C TYR A 49 -15.91 -12.24 -8.34
N GLU A 50 -17.00 -12.14 -7.61
CA GLU A 50 -17.21 -12.81 -6.32
C GLU A 50 -17.42 -14.32 -6.53
N ALA A 51 -16.85 -15.13 -5.63
CA ALA A 51 -17.04 -16.58 -5.66
C ALA A 51 -18.42 -17.02 -5.19
N ARG A 52 -19.04 -16.26 -4.27
CA ARG A 52 -20.40 -16.50 -3.83
C ARG A 52 -21.35 -15.59 -4.61
N GLN A 53 -22.22 -16.20 -5.40
CA GLN A 53 -23.20 -15.53 -6.24
C GLN A 53 -24.62 -15.82 -5.75
N PRO A 54 -25.58 -14.90 -5.96
CA PRO A 54 -25.41 -13.58 -6.59
C PRO A 54 -24.80 -12.56 -5.61
N ALA A 55 -23.79 -11.81 -6.04
CA ALA A 55 -23.23 -10.67 -5.29
C ALA A 55 -22.54 -9.68 -6.24
N VAL A 56 -22.58 -8.40 -5.91
CA VAL A 56 -21.73 -7.37 -6.53
C VAL A 56 -21.10 -6.56 -5.42
N VAL A 57 -19.84 -6.89 -5.11
CA VAL A 57 -19.10 -6.20 -4.07
C VAL A 57 -18.39 -4.99 -4.67
N ARG A 58 -18.55 -3.85 -4.01
CA ARG A 58 -18.00 -2.55 -4.40
C ARG A 58 -17.34 -1.85 -3.20
N PRO A 59 -16.32 -1.00 -3.47
CA PRO A 59 -15.79 -0.13 -2.43
C PRO A 59 -16.87 0.83 -1.92
N ASP A 60 -16.92 1.00 -0.61
CA ASP A 60 -17.76 2.00 0.06
C ASP A 60 -16.88 3.19 0.48
N ARG A 61 -16.53 3.27 1.77
CA ARG A 61 -15.78 4.38 2.35
C ARG A 61 -14.40 3.94 2.81
N VAL A 62 -13.46 4.88 2.82
CA VAL A 62 -12.19 4.70 3.53
C VAL A 62 -12.42 4.73 5.04
N TRP A 63 -11.64 3.99 5.82
CA TRP A 63 -11.76 3.95 7.28
C TRP A 63 -11.50 5.31 7.92
N SER A 64 -12.57 5.96 8.40
CA SER A 64 -12.51 7.32 8.97
C SER A 64 -11.50 7.45 10.11
N ILE A 65 -11.42 6.46 11.00
CA ILE A 65 -10.50 6.47 12.15
C ILE A 65 -9.02 6.60 11.76
N VAL A 66 -8.62 6.23 10.54
CA VAL A 66 -7.22 6.34 10.08
C VAL A 66 -7.02 7.57 9.19
N TYR A 67 -7.99 7.94 8.37
CA TYR A 67 -7.78 8.93 7.30
C TYR A 67 -8.52 10.25 7.49
N THR A 68 -9.47 10.35 8.43
CA THR A 68 -10.20 11.61 8.66
C THR A 68 -9.23 12.73 9.01
N GLU A 69 -8.32 12.51 9.94
CA GLU A 69 -7.36 13.55 10.35
C GLU A 69 -6.47 13.99 9.19
N LEU A 70 -5.88 13.05 8.44
CA LEU A 70 -5.11 13.36 7.22
C LEU A 70 -5.91 14.23 6.24
N VAL A 71 -7.16 13.85 5.97
CA VAL A 71 -8.00 14.54 4.99
C VAL A 71 -8.37 15.94 5.48
N GLU A 72 -8.79 16.10 6.73
CA GLU A 72 -9.19 17.39 7.27
C GLU A 72 -7.99 18.33 7.46
N GLU A 73 -6.85 17.84 7.93
CA GLU A 73 -5.63 18.65 8.06
C GLU A 73 -5.11 19.11 6.69
N LEU A 74 -5.09 18.24 5.68
CA LEU A 74 -4.75 18.67 4.32
C LEU A 74 -5.74 19.70 3.77
N ARG A 75 -7.04 19.56 4.04
CA ARG A 75 -8.03 20.58 3.64
C ARG A 75 -7.74 21.90 4.33
N HIS A 76 -7.43 21.87 5.62
CA HIS A 76 -7.14 23.07 6.40
C HIS A 76 -5.86 23.74 5.91
N GLU A 77 -4.74 23.03 5.87
CA GLU A 77 -3.42 23.56 5.56
C GLU A 77 -3.28 24.04 4.10
N LEU A 78 -3.98 23.40 3.15
CA LEU A 78 -3.94 23.79 1.74
C LEU A 78 -4.97 24.86 1.38
N THR A 79 -5.93 25.18 2.24
CA THR A 79 -6.94 26.19 1.97
C THR A 79 -6.36 27.60 2.19
N GLN A 80 -6.40 28.43 1.14
CA GLN A 80 -5.87 29.80 1.23
C GLN A 80 -6.78 30.72 2.07
N SER A 81 -8.10 30.54 1.96
CA SER A 81 -9.11 31.31 2.67
C SER A 81 -10.44 30.56 2.68
N ALA A 82 -11.36 30.91 3.59
CA ALA A 82 -12.64 30.21 3.73
C ALA A 82 -13.52 30.24 2.47
N ASP A 83 -13.41 31.30 1.65
CA ASP A 83 -14.09 31.44 0.35
C ASP A 83 -13.38 30.70 -0.80
N ARG A 84 -12.19 30.15 -0.55
CA ARG A 84 -11.37 29.46 -1.56
C ARG A 84 -10.81 28.15 -1.01
N PRO A 85 -11.68 27.19 -0.65
CA PRO A 85 -11.25 25.91 -0.10
C PRO A 85 -10.48 25.08 -1.13
N THR A 86 -9.41 24.41 -0.69
CA THR A 86 -8.75 23.37 -1.48
C THR A 86 -9.41 22.03 -1.17
N PRO A 87 -10.03 21.34 -2.16
CA PRO A 87 -10.72 20.11 -1.89
C PRO A 87 -9.74 18.92 -1.78
N VAL A 88 -10.05 18.00 -0.86
CA VAL A 88 -9.29 16.77 -0.61
C VAL A 88 -10.28 15.60 -0.59
N TYR A 89 -10.02 14.57 -1.38
CA TYR A 89 -10.93 13.45 -1.60
C TYR A 89 -10.28 12.12 -1.22
N PRO A 90 -10.89 11.32 -0.32
CA PRO A 90 -10.46 9.93 -0.13
C PRO A 90 -10.89 9.08 -1.33
N PHE A 91 -10.01 8.19 -1.79
CA PHE A 91 -10.28 7.24 -2.87
C PHE A 91 -10.42 5.83 -2.30
N ALA A 92 -11.66 5.39 -2.08
CA ALA A 92 -11.94 4.01 -1.70
C ALA A 92 -11.81 3.08 -2.92
N TYR A 93 -11.20 1.90 -2.74
CA TYR A 93 -11.01 0.93 -3.81
C TYR A 93 -11.19 -0.51 -3.33
N ASP A 94 -11.45 -1.41 -4.28
CA ASP A 94 -11.52 -2.83 -4.01
C ASP A 94 -10.10 -3.39 -3.85
N TRP A 95 -9.68 -3.50 -2.60
CA TRP A 95 -8.34 -3.95 -2.21
C TRP A 95 -8.09 -5.43 -2.48
N ARG A 96 -9.07 -6.18 -3.00
CA ARG A 96 -8.91 -7.59 -3.35
C ARG A 96 -8.31 -7.76 -4.75
N GLN A 97 -8.62 -6.83 -5.65
CA GLN A 97 -8.40 -6.95 -7.09
C GLN A 97 -6.93 -6.72 -7.50
N PRO A 98 -6.50 -7.27 -8.66
CA PRO A 98 -5.21 -6.91 -9.26
C PRO A 98 -5.04 -5.39 -9.40
N LEU A 99 -3.87 -4.86 -9.06
CA LEU A 99 -3.68 -3.41 -8.91
C LEU A 99 -3.87 -2.62 -10.22
N HIS A 100 -3.65 -3.23 -11.38
CA HIS A 100 -3.90 -2.58 -12.67
C HIS A 100 -5.38 -2.19 -12.88
N LEU A 101 -6.33 -2.91 -12.28
CA LEU A 101 -7.75 -2.53 -12.32
C LEU A 101 -8.00 -1.31 -11.46
N THR A 102 -7.37 -1.24 -10.29
CA THR A 102 -7.44 -0.09 -9.39
C THR A 102 -6.82 1.16 -10.03
N GLU A 103 -5.75 1.04 -10.82
CA GLU A 103 -5.20 2.16 -11.60
C GLU A 103 -6.19 2.75 -12.60
N LEU A 104 -7.01 1.90 -13.25
CA LEU A 104 -8.05 2.36 -14.17
C LEU A 104 -9.19 3.06 -13.42
N HIS A 105 -9.45 2.64 -12.18
CA HIS A 105 -10.45 3.28 -11.33
C HIS A 105 -9.93 4.63 -10.82
N LEU A 106 -8.66 4.69 -10.43
CA LEU A 106 -7.99 5.92 -10.04
C LEU A 106 -7.99 6.92 -11.21
N GLU A 107 -7.72 6.48 -12.43
CA GLU A 107 -7.76 7.34 -13.61
C GLU A 107 -9.12 8.01 -13.79
N ARG A 108 -10.21 7.23 -13.74
CA ARG A 108 -11.58 7.80 -13.83
C ARG A 108 -11.89 8.74 -12.67
N PHE A 109 -11.40 8.44 -11.48
CA PHE A 109 -11.60 9.29 -10.31
C PHE A 109 -10.81 10.60 -10.40
N ILE A 110 -9.58 10.58 -10.92
CA ILE A 110 -8.80 11.79 -11.23
C ILE A 110 -9.57 12.66 -12.22
N ASP A 111 -10.09 12.06 -13.28
CA ASP A 111 -10.87 12.75 -14.30
C ASP A 111 -12.10 13.42 -13.70
N GLU A 112 -12.84 12.69 -12.86
CA GLU A 112 -14.01 13.23 -12.15
C GLU A 112 -13.64 14.39 -11.21
N VAL A 113 -12.57 14.24 -10.43
CA VAL A 113 -12.10 15.30 -9.52
C VAL A 113 -11.72 16.56 -10.30
N ILE A 114 -11.06 16.41 -11.44
CA ILE A 114 -10.69 17.54 -12.31
C ILE A 114 -11.95 18.24 -12.83
N GLU A 115 -12.90 17.49 -13.41
CA GLU A 115 -14.12 18.09 -13.96
C GLU A 115 -14.97 18.75 -12.87
N ARG A 116 -15.08 18.15 -11.69
CA ARG A 116 -15.75 18.78 -10.54
C ARG A 116 -15.04 20.05 -10.09
N THR A 117 -13.71 20.05 -10.05
CA THR A 117 -12.92 21.21 -9.61
C THR A 117 -13.08 22.39 -10.57
N LYS A 118 -13.13 22.14 -11.89
CA LYS A 118 -13.41 23.18 -12.91
C LYS A 118 -14.74 23.90 -12.70
N LEU A 119 -15.72 23.25 -12.08
CA LEU A 119 -17.04 23.81 -11.79
C LEU A 119 -17.09 24.65 -10.50
N THR A 120 -15.98 24.75 -9.75
CA THR A 120 -15.92 25.57 -8.54
C THR A 120 -15.54 27.03 -8.88
N PRO A 121 -16.27 28.06 -8.39
CA PRO A 121 -16.08 29.44 -8.84
C PRO A 121 -14.65 29.97 -8.67
N HIS A 122 -13.99 29.67 -7.55
CA HIS A 122 -12.64 30.15 -7.27
C HIS A 122 -11.58 29.45 -8.11
N TYR A 123 -11.71 28.16 -8.43
CA TYR A 123 -10.81 27.49 -9.37
C TYR A 123 -11.05 27.91 -10.82
N TYR A 124 -12.29 28.20 -11.20
CA TYR A 124 -12.58 28.80 -12.50
C TYR A 124 -11.89 30.16 -12.66
N GLN A 125 -12.02 31.04 -11.65
CA GLN A 125 -11.37 32.36 -11.64
C GLN A 125 -9.83 32.27 -11.61
N ASP A 126 -9.28 31.23 -10.99
CA ASP A 126 -7.84 30.94 -10.94
C ASP A 126 -7.25 30.42 -12.26
N GLY A 127 -8.10 30.03 -13.24
CA GLY A 127 -7.63 29.43 -14.50
C GLY A 127 -7.24 27.95 -14.36
N TYR A 128 -7.79 27.23 -13.38
CA TYR A 128 -7.49 25.81 -13.15
C TYR A 128 -7.64 24.92 -14.38
N SER A 129 -8.56 25.26 -15.29
CA SER A 129 -8.84 24.49 -16.50
C SER A 129 -7.60 24.27 -17.38
N ASP A 130 -6.63 25.18 -17.36
CA ASP A 130 -5.40 25.08 -18.17
C ASP A 130 -4.41 24.08 -17.57
N ARG A 131 -4.36 23.97 -16.24
CA ARG A 131 -3.50 23.00 -15.54
C ARG A 131 -4.16 21.62 -15.40
N ALA A 132 -5.43 21.58 -15.00
CA ALA A 132 -6.25 20.37 -14.89
C ALA A 132 -5.53 19.16 -14.26
N GLN A 133 -4.84 19.39 -13.13
CA GLN A 133 -4.04 18.39 -12.42
C GLN A 133 -4.50 18.20 -10.97
N VAL A 134 -4.34 16.99 -10.45
CA VAL A 134 -4.50 16.67 -9.03
C VAL A 134 -3.14 16.47 -8.35
N ASN A 135 -3.09 16.57 -7.03
CA ASN A 135 -2.00 16.00 -6.23
C ASN A 135 -2.47 14.70 -5.58
N LEU A 136 -1.55 13.75 -5.36
CA LEU A 136 -1.88 12.43 -4.82
C LEU A 136 -1.12 12.15 -3.53
N VAL A 137 -1.80 11.59 -2.53
CA VAL A 137 -1.20 11.06 -1.31
C VAL A 137 -1.48 9.57 -1.24
N GLY A 138 -0.44 8.73 -1.23
CA GLY A 138 -0.58 7.28 -1.12
C GLY A 138 -0.04 6.77 0.19
N HIS A 139 -0.89 6.14 1.01
CA HIS A 139 -0.45 5.42 2.20
C HIS A 139 -0.33 3.93 1.91
N SER A 140 0.77 3.30 2.35
CA SER A 140 0.98 1.85 2.21
C SER A 140 0.77 1.43 0.73
N MET A 141 -0.10 0.46 0.44
CA MET A 141 -0.41 0.03 -0.93
C MET A 141 -0.93 1.16 -1.85
N GLY A 142 -1.50 2.23 -1.30
CA GLY A 142 -1.92 3.40 -2.07
C GLY A 142 -0.77 4.04 -2.87
N GLY A 143 0.45 4.04 -2.33
CA GLY A 143 1.61 4.56 -3.06
C GLY A 143 2.07 3.68 -4.22
N LEU A 144 1.91 2.35 -4.11
CA LEU A 144 2.16 1.41 -5.22
C LEU A 144 1.20 1.67 -6.38
N ILE A 145 -0.09 1.86 -6.08
CA ILE A 145 -1.11 2.19 -7.08
C ILE A 145 -0.77 3.50 -7.80
N ILE A 146 -0.33 4.54 -7.08
CA ILE A 146 0.09 5.80 -7.69
C ILE A 146 1.29 5.59 -8.62
N ALA A 147 2.31 4.85 -8.17
CA ALA A 147 3.51 4.60 -8.97
C ALA A 147 3.18 3.84 -10.26
N GLY A 148 2.37 2.78 -10.18
CA GLY A 148 1.94 2.03 -11.35
C GLY A 148 1.05 2.84 -12.30
N TYR A 149 0.16 3.70 -11.78
CA TYR A 149 -0.62 4.65 -12.57
C TYR A 149 0.29 5.62 -13.33
N LEU A 150 1.26 6.23 -12.65
CA LEU A 150 2.22 7.16 -13.28
C LEU A 150 3.07 6.46 -14.33
N GLN A 151 3.53 5.23 -14.05
CA GLN A 151 4.29 4.45 -15.02
C GLN A 151 3.47 4.13 -16.28
N ARG A 152 2.18 3.79 -16.11
CA ARG A 152 1.28 3.50 -17.24
C ARG A 152 0.95 4.73 -18.07
N LYS A 153 0.74 5.87 -17.42
CA LYS A 153 0.27 7.10 -18.06
C LYS A 153 1.39 7.99 -18.58
N GLY A 154 2.58 7.92 -17.98
CA GLY A 154 3.71 8.78 -18.33
C GLY A 154 3.33 10.26 -18.30
N LEU A 155 3.72 11.00 -19.35
CA LEU A 155 3.40 12.41 -19.53
C LEU A 155 1.89 12.72 -19.60
N ASN A 156 1.06 11.72 -19.91
CA ASN A 156 -0.41 11.89 -19.97
C ASN A 156 -1.07 11.80 -18.59
N ALA A 157 -0.32 11.56 -17.52
CA ALA A 157 -0.88 11.59 -16.17
C ALA A 157 -1.27 13.02 -15.78
N ARG A 158 -2.49 13.22 -15.30
CA ARG A 158 -2.97 14.53 -14.83
C ARG A 158 -2.63 14.77 -13.36
N VAL A 159 -1.35 14.66 -13.02
CA VAL A 159 -0.83 14.71 -11.65
C VAL A 159 0.27 15.76 -11.54
N GLY A 160 0.17 16.65 -10.55
CA GLY A 160 1.16 17.69 -10.31
C GLY A 160 2.25 17.27 -9.32
N ARG A 161 1.87 16.73 -8.16
CA ARG A 161 2.79 16.26 -7.11
C ARG A 161 2.25 15.01 -6.42
N VAL A 162 3.18 14.20 -5.91
CA VAL A 162 2.88 12.99 -5.14
C VAL A 162 3.56 13.04 -3.78
N ALA A 163 2.87 12.53 -2.76
CA ALA A 163 3.48 12.12 -1.51
C ALA A 163 3.12 10.67 -1.18
N SER A 164 4.08 9.90 -0.68
CA SER A 164 3.88 8.51 -0.24
C SER A 164 4.27 8.31 1.22
N LEU A 165 3.44 7.58 1.97
CA LEU A 165 3.60 7.33 3.40
C LEU A 165 3.75 5.83 3.65
N GLY A 166 4.93 5.36 4.04
CA GLY A 166 5.17 3.97 4.42
C GLY A 166 4.90 2.96 3.29
N THR A 167 5.03 3.37 2.04
CA THR A 167 4.70 2.51 0.89
C THR A 167 5.70 1.36 0.74
N PRO A 168 5.26 0.09 0.69
CA PRO A 168 6.13 -1.07 0.47
C PRO A 168 6.48 -1.22 -1.02
N PHE A 169 7.21 -0.27 -1.60
CA PHE A 169 7.59 -0.30 -3.03
C PHE A 169 8.28 -1.61 -3.44
N ARG A 170 9.08 -2.18 -2.54
CA ARG A 170 9.78 -3.46 -2.71
C ARG A 170 9.25 -4.57 -1.80
N GLY A 171 8.03 -4.38 -1.30
CA GLY A 171 7.27 -5.35 -0.52
C GLY A 171 7.56 -5.38 0.99
N SER A 172 6.79 -6.20 1.69
CA SER A 172 6.83 -6.41 3.14
C SER A 172 6.68 -7.90 3.46
N HIS A 173 7.43 -8.36 4.46
CA HIS A 173 7.35 -9.75 4.93
C HIS A 173 5.99 -10.09 5.55
N GLU A 174 5.20 -9.10 5.97
CA GLU A 174 3.86 -9.33 6.50
C GLU A 174 2.92 -9.93 5.44
N ALA A 175 3.16 -9.69 4.15
CA ALA A 175 2.43 -10.38 3.08
C ALA A 175 2.67 -11.90 3.12
N ILE A 176 3.92 -12.34 3.37
CA ILE A 176 4.26 -13.75 3.54
C ILE A 176 3.56 -14.31 4.79
N VAL A 177 3.65 -13.60 5.92
CA VAL A 177 3.02 -14.02 7.19
C VAL A 177 1.52 -14.24 7.00
N ARG A 178 0.83 -13.28 6.37
CA ARG A 178 -0.61 -13.34 6.11
C ARG A 178 -1.00 -14.51 5.21
N VAL A 179 -0.28 -14.75 4.11
CA VAL A 179 -0.58 -15.89 3.21
C VAL A 179 -0.22 -17.24 3.84
N ALA A 180 0.89 -17.31 4.60
CA ALA A 180 1.36 -18.53 5.23
C ALA A 180 0.45 -18.96 6.40
N THR A 181 0.12 -18.04 7.29
CA THR A 181 -0.51 -18.34 8.59
C THR A 181 -1.96 -17.87 8.70
N GLY A 182 -2.34 -16.85 7.93
CA GLY A 182 -3.59 -16.11 8.13
C GLY A 182 -3.58 -15.16 9.31
N LEU A 183 -2.46 -15.05 10.04
CA LEU A 183 -2.35 -14.13 11.15
C LEU A 183 -2.11 -12.72 10.61
N ASP A 184 -2.89 -11.79 11.12
CA ASP A 184 -2.57 -10.38 11.05
C ASP A 184 -1.82 -9.99 12.33
N ARG A 185 -0.66 -9.33 12.21
CA ARG A 185 -0.06 -8.65 13.37
C ARG A 185 -0.93 -7.51 13.91
N LEU A 186 -2.04 -7.20 13.23
CA LEU A 186 -3.05 -6.21 13.60
C LEU A 186 -4.10 -6.71 14.64
N GLY A 187 -3.90 -7.87 15.27
CA GLY A 187 -4.48 -8.15 16.59
C GLY A 187 -6.00 -8.24 16.69
N ILE A 188 -6.72 -8.63 15.64
CA ILE A 188 -8.17 -8.86 15.71
C ILE A 188 -8.48 -10.26 15.19
N GLU A 189 -8.74 -11.20 16.12
CA GLU A 189 -9.25 -12.56 15.88
C GLU A 189 -10.75 -12.63 16.28
N PRO A 190 -11.60 -13.47 15.62
CA PRO A 190 -11.41 -14.92 15.62
C PRO A 190 -11.74 -15.61 14.27
N SER A 191 -10.71 -16.07 13.56
CA SER A 191 -10.67 -17.32 12.78
C SER A 191 -9.44 -17.29 11.84
N PRO A 192 -8.26 -17.74 12.30
CA PRO A 192 -7.04 -17.67 11.51
C PRO A 192 -7.12 -18.56 10.26
N SER A 193 -8.05 -19.53 10.21
CA SER A 193 -8.30 -20.33 9.00
C SER A 193 -9.01 -19.57 7.90
N ARG A 194 -10.09 -18.85 8.21
CA ARG A 194 -10.86 -18.09 7.21
C ARG A 194 -10.08 -16.89 6.69
N GLU A 195 -9.33 -16.23 7.58
CA GLU A 195 -8.40 -15.15 7.22
C GLU A 195 -7.31 -15.63 6.26
N ARG A 196 -6.71 -16.78 6.55
CA ARG A 196 -5.70 -17.40 5.70
C ARG A 196 -6.24 -17.75 4.31
N GLU A 197 -7.43 -18.32 4.24
CA GLU A 197 -8.08 -18.65 2.97
C GLU A 197 -8.34 -17.38 2.15
N ALA A 198 -8.91 -16.34 2.77
CA ALA A 198 -9.14 -15.04 2.14
C ALA A 198 -7.83 -14.44 1.59
N ALA A 199 -6.76 -14.47 2.39
CA ALA A 199 -5.45 -13.94 2.02
C ALA A 199 -4.87 -14.66 0.79
N ARG A 200 -4.96 -15.98 0.76
CA ARG A 200 -4.41 -16.82 -0.34
C ARG A 200 -5.09 -16.58 -1.69
N ILE A 201 -6.34 -16.15 -1.69
CA ILE A 201 -7.13 -15.89 -2.90
C ILE A 201 -7.37 -14.39 -3.14
N THR A 202 -6.56 -13.53 -2.51
CA THR A 202 -6.55 -12.08 -2.73
C THR A 202 -5.37 -11.68 -3.62
N PRO A 203 -5.54 -11.47 -4.93
CA PRO A 203 -4.50 -11.06 -5.86
C PRO A 203 -3.63 -9.89 -5.36
N ALA A 204 -4.24 -8.82 -4.87
CA ALA A 204 -3.54 -7.62 -4.43
C ALA A 204 -2.46 -7.88 -3.36
N LEU A 205 -2.65 -8.90 -2.52
CA LEU A 205 -1.70 -9.23 -1.45
C LEU A 205 -0.35 -9.71 -2.00
N TYR A 206 -0.36 -10.38 -3.16
CA TYR A 206 0.88 -10.86 -3.80
C TYR A 206 1.72 -9.71 -4.37
N HIS A 207 1.15 -8.55 -4.66
CA HIS A 207 1.91 -7.35 -5.04
C HIS A 207 2.73 -6.76 -3.88
N LEU A 208 2.51 -7.24 -2.65
CA LEU A 208 3.19 -6.76 -1.45
C LEU A 208 4.30 -7.70 -0.97
N VAL A 209 4.56 -8.82 -1.66
CA VAL A 209 5.63 -9.74 -1.26
C VAL A 209 7.00 -9.08 -1.49
N PRO A 210 7.99 -9.31 -0.61
CA PRO A 210 9.26 -8.64 -0.72
C PRO A 210 10.09 -9.16 -1.90
N HIS A 211 10.70 -8.25 -2.65
CA HIS A 211 11.53 -8.58 -3.82
C HIS A 211 12.88 -7.84 -3.84
N TYR A 212 13.34 -7.37 -2.69
CA TYR A 212 14.67 -6.80 -2.52
C TYR A 212 15.71 -7.84 -2.12
N GLU A 213 16.99 -7.53 -2.36
CA GLU A 213 18.11 -8.42 -2.07
C GLU A 213 18.18 -8.77 -0.57
N GLY A 214 18.36 -10.06 -0.27
CA GLY A 214 18.45 -10.55 1.11
C GLY A 214 17.14 -10.60 1.88
N ALA A 215 15.99 -10.28 1.26
CA ALA A 215 14.68 -10.40 1.87
C ALA A 215 14.36 -11.86 2.24
N VAL A 216 14.64 -12.79 1.33
CA VAL A 216 14.37 -14.21 1.54
C VAL A 216 15.67 -15.00 1.51
N GLU A 217 15.88 -15.81 2.54
CA GLU A 217 16.99 -16.76 2.63
C GLU A 217 16.45 -18.18 2.55
N THR A 218 17.19 -19.12 1.95
CA THR A 218 16.84 -20.54 2.02
C THR A 218 17.99 -21.34 2.64
N THR A 219 17.66 -22.16 3.63
CA THR A 219 18.54 -23.23 4.14
C THR A 219 18.22 -24.58 3.49
N ALA A 220 17.07 -24.68 2.82
CA ALA A 220 16.58 -25.87 2.16
C ALA A 220 17.22 -26.11 0.78
N GLY A 221 18.00 -25.15 0.26
CA GLY A 221 18.26 -25.02 -1.16
C GLY A 221 17.01 -24.55 -1.92
N GLY A 222 17.12 -24.33 -3.23
CA GLY A 222 15.99 -23.91 -4.07
C GLY A 222 15.87 -22.39 -4.25
N SER A 223 14.71 -21.95 -4.73
CA SER A 223 14.46 -20.57 -5.10
C SER A 223 14.12 -19.70 -3.89
N THR A 224 14.53 -18.43 -3.94
CA THR A 224 14.11 -17.37 -3.00
C THR A 224 13.13 -16.39 -3.66
N ASP A 225 12.76 -16.63 -4.91
CA ASP A 225 11.84 -15.78 -5.67
C ASP A 225 10.38 -16.09 -5.26
N LEU A 226 9.77 -15.18 -4.51
CA LEU A 226 8.38 -15.32 -4.03
C LEU A 226 7.34 -15.24 -5.15
N PHE A 227 7.71 -14.84 -6.36
CA PHE A 227 6.84 -14.89 -7.53
C PHE A 227 6.86 -16.27 -8.22
N GLN A 228 7.54 -17.26 -7.64
CA GLN A 228 7.49 -18.65 -8.08
C GLN A 228 6.64 -19.46 -7.11
N SER A 229 5.64 -20.19 -7.63
CA SER A 229 4.78 -21.05 -6.81
C SER A 229 5.57 -22.11 -6.04
N SER A 230 6.68 -22.58 -6.60
CA SER A 230 7.61 -23.54 -6.00
C SER A 230 8.39 -22.99 -4.80
N THR A 231 8.35 -21.68 -4.52
CA THR A 231 8.97 -21.08 -3.32
C THR A 231 8.04 -21.15 -2.11
N TRP A 232 6.73 -21.27 -2.34
CA TRP A 232 5.73 -21.24 -1.28
C TRP A 232 5.59 -22.60 -0.56
N GLN A 233 5.33 -22.55 0.73
CA GLN A 233 5.05 -23.75 1.53
C GLN A 233 3.83 -24.51 0.97
N ALA A 234 3.88 -25.85 1.00
CA ALA A 234 2.92 -26.72 0.32
C ALA A 234 1.45 -26.47 0.72
N SER A 235 1.21 -26.01 1.95
CA SER A 235 -0.15 -25.69 2.42
C SER A 235 -0.84 -24.58 1.61
N VAL A 236 -0.09 -23.70 0.94
CA VAL A 236 -0.64 -22.60 0.15
C VAL A 236 -1.31 -23.12 -1.13
N PRO A 237 -0.59 -23.77 -2.06
CA PRO A 237 -1.21 -24.32 -3.27
C PRO A 237 -2.26 -25.40 -2.96
N LEU A 238 -2.11 -26.16 -1.87
CA LEU A 238 -3.15 -27.10 -1.41
C LEU A 238 -4.46 -26.41 -1.04
N SER A 239 -4.41 -25.25 -0.36
CA SER A 239 -5.63 -24.47 -0.09
C SER A 239 -6.22 -23.84 -1.33
N VAL A 240 -5.39 -23.39 -2.29
CA VAL A 240 -5.90 -22.91 -3.58
C VAL A 240 -6.60 -24.05 -4.33
N ALA A 241 -6.08 -25.28 -4.26
CA ALA A 241 -6.71 -26.46 -4.84
C ALA A 241 -8.06 -26.78 -4.22
N GLU A 242 -8.15 -26.74 -2.88
CA GLU A 242 -9.44 -26.93 -2.20
C GLU A 242 -10.44 -25.83 -2.58
N TYR A 243 -9.97 -24.60 -2.69
CA TYR A 243 -10.81 -23.47 -3.11
C TYR A 243 -11.32 -23.62 -4.55
N VAL A 244 -10.47 -24.06 -5.47
CA VAL A 244 -10.85 -24.42 -6.84
C VAL A 244 -11.89 -25.53 -6.86
N ARG A 245 -11.75 -26.57 -6.03
CA ARG A 245 -12.72 -27.67 -5.92
C ARG A 245 -14.10 -27.18 -5.50
N LEU A 246 -14.15 -26.20 -4.60
CA LEU A 246 -15.40 -25.68 -4.04
C LEU A 246 -16.13 -24.68 -4.95
N TYR A 247 -15.38 -23.81 -5.64
CA TYR A 247 -15.95 -22.62 -6.29
C TYR A 247 -15.77 -22.56 -7.80
N SER A 248 -15.05 -23.50 -8.42
CA SER A 248 -14.88 -23.47 -9.87
C SER A 248 -16.18 -23.82 -10.61
N VAL A 249 -16.34 -23.26 -11.82
CA VAL A 249 -17.47 -23.56 -12.73
C VAL A 249 -17.51 -25.02 -13.21
N ILE A 250 -16.44 -25.79 -13.01
CA ILE A 250 -16.37 -27.21 -13.38
C ILE A 250 -16.56 -28.06 -12.12
N PRO A 251 -17.77 -28.57 -11.84
CA PRO A 251 -18.12 -29.19 -10.56
C PRO A 251 -17.53 -30.60 -10.33
N ALA A 252 -17.01 -31.25 -11.38
CA ALA A 252 -16.51 -32.63 -11.32
C ALA A 252 -15.06 -32.79 -11.83
N ARG A 253 -14.17 -31.86 -11.47
CA ARG A 253 -12.73 -32.02 -11.76
C ARG A 253 -12.19 -33.21 -10.98
N ASN A 254 -11.44 -34.08 -11.65
CA ASN A 254 -10.62 -35.08 -10.94
C ASN A 254 -9.46 -34.38 -10.19
N PRO A 255 -8.77 -35.06 -9.26
CA PRO A 255 -7.70 -34.45 -8.46
C PRO A 255 -6.61 -33.77 -9.29
N GLU A 256 -6.22 -34.35 -10.42
CA GLU A 256 -5.20 -33.80 -11.32
C GLU A 256 -5.66 -32.51 -11.99
N GLN A 257 -6.92 -32.44 -12.40
CA GLN A 257 -7.53 -31.25 -12.99
C GLN A 257 -7.69 -30.12 -11.96
N ILE A 258 -8.08 -30.45 -10.72
CA ILE A 258 -8.15 -29.48 -9.61
C ILE A 258 -6.76 -28.88 -9.39
N LYS A 259 -5.75 -29.74 -9.24
CA LYS A 259 -4.36 -29.32 -9.05
C LYS A 259 -3.89 -28.44 -10.20
N SER A 260 -4.11 -28.85 -11.45
CA SER A 260 -3.70 -28.07 -12.63
C SER A 260 -4.34 -26.68 -12.66
N ALA A 261 -5.62 -26.57 -12.34
CA ALA A 261 -6.29 -25.28 -12.30
C ALA A 261 -5.84 -24.40 -11.12
N ALA A 262 -5.58 -25.00 -9.96
CA ALA A 262 -5.03 -24.30 -8.81
C ALA A 262 -3.61 -23.78 -9.06
N ASP A 263 -2.75 -24.61 -9.65
CA ASP A 263 -1.40 -24.24 -10.07
C ASP A 263 -1.45 -23.07 -11.06
N LYS A 264 -2.38 -23.10 -12.03
CA LYS A 264 -2.60 -21.99 -12.98
C LYS A 264 -3.07 -20.71 -12.31
N LEU A 265 -4.09 -20.79 -11.45
CA LEU A 265 -4.61 -19.63 -10.71
C LEU A 265 -3.54 -18.99 -9.83
N PHE A 266 -2.79 -19.82 -9.09
CA PHE A 266 -1.75 -19.32 -8.21
C PHE A 266 -0.61 -18.70 -9.01
N ALA A 267 -0.16 -19.37 -10.08
CA ALA A 267 0.85 -18.83 -10.98
C ALA A 267 0.42 -17.51 -11.63
N SER A 268 -0.84 -17.36 -12.04
CA SER A 268 -1.32 -16.10 -12.62
C SER A 268 -1.32 -14.95 -11.62
N MET A 269 -1.71 -15.18 -10.36
CA MET A 269 -1.63 -14.14 -9.33
C MET A 269 -0.19 -13.70 -9.05
N LEU A 270 0.75 -14.66 -9.02
CA LEU A 270 2.17 -14.37 -8.82
C LEU A 270 2.80 -13.66 -10.03
N ASP A 271 2.43 -14.04 -11.26
CA ASP A 271 2.93 -13.42 -12.49
C ASP A 271 2.40 -11.99 -12.69
N ASP A 272 1.11 -11.77 -12.40
CA ASP A 272 0.51 -10.44 -12.36
C ASP A 272 1.24 -9.54 -11.36
N ALA A 273 1.54 -10.06 -10.16
CA ALA A 273 2.29 -9.35 -9.14
C ALA A 273 3.72 -9.03 -9.56
N ARG A 274 4.45 -10.02 -10.11
CA ARG A 274 5.82 -9.83 -10.62
C ARG A 274 5.86 -8.74 -11.69
N THR A 275 4.99 -8.85 -12.69
CA THR A 275 4.90 -7.91 -13.82
C THR A 275 4.60 -6.51 -13.31
N TYR A 276 3.73 -6.38 -12.31
CA TYR A 276 3.42 -5.10 -11.69
C TYR A 276 4.63 -4.50 -10.97
N CYS A 277 5.30 -5.26 -10.12
CA CYS A 277 6.48 -4.81 -9.38
C CYS A 277 7.60 -4.37 -10.33
N GLN A 278 7.85 -5.14 -11.40
CA GLN A 278 8.83 -4.79 -12.44
C GLN A 278 8.48 -3.47 -13.15
N ARG A 279 7.19 -3.24 -13.44
CA ARG A 279 6.73 -1.96 -13.99
C ARG A 279 6.97 -0.81 -13.03
N VAL A 280 6.59 -0.95 -11.76
CA VAL A 280 6.81 0.08 -10.74
C VAL A 280 8.30 0.37 -10.58
N ASP A 281 9.15 -0.65 -10.55
CA ASP A 281 10.60 -0.50 -10.45
C ASP A 281 11.21 0.19 -11.67
N SER A 282 10.58 0.08 -12.84
CA SER A 282 11.01 0.74 -14.07
C SER A 282 10.42 2.15 -14.26
N LEU A 283 9.73 2.71 -13.25
CA LEU A 283 9.17 4.05 -13.33
C LEU A 283 10.31 5.08 -13.53
N ASP A 284 10.17 5.95 -14.52
CA ASP A 284 11.03 7.12 -14.69
C ASP A 284 10.20 8.38 -14.44
N LEU A 285 10.48 9.07 -13.33
CA LEU A 285 9.73 10.28 -12.95
C LEU A 285 9.91 11.43 -13.94
N ALA A 286 11.03 11.51 -14.65
CA ALA A 286 11.25 12.54 -15.67
C ALA A 286 10.37 12.30 -16.92
N ALA A 287 9.98 11.05 -17.18
CA ALA A 287 9.05 10.66 -18.24
C ALA A 287 7.57 10.72 -17.81
N THR A 288 7.27 11.34 -16.67
CA THR A 288 5.91 11.55 -16.16
C THR A 288 5.56 13.03 -16.06
N SER A 289 4.30 13.33 -15.79
CA SER A 289 3.87 14.70 -15.50
C SER A 289 4.47 15.33 -14.24
N LEU A 290 5.18 14.56 -13.40
CA LEU A 290 5.92 15.08 -12.26
C LEU A 290 7.20 15.82 -12.65
N GLY A 291 7.73 15.58 -13.85
CA GLY A 291 8.91 16.28 -14.39
C GLY A 291 10.23 15.97 -13.69
N GLY A 292 10.26 15.01 -12.74
CA GLY A 292 11.47 14.57 -12.06
C GLY A 292 11.26 14.22 -10.58
N ARG A 293 12.38 13.93 -9.90
CA ARG A 293 12.40 13.47 -8.51
C ARG A 293 11.76 14.43 -7.51
N ASP A 294 11.83 15.74 -7.76
CA ASP A 294 11.29 16.76 -6.87
C ASP A 294 9.75 16.82 -6.88
N GLY A 295 9.09 16.10 -7.80
CA GLY A 295 7.63 15.94 -7.81
C GLY A 295 7.13 14.89 -6.82
N TRP A 296 8.01 14.07 -6.23
CA TRP A 296 7.64 12.96 -5.33
C TRP A 296 8.27 13.10 -3.94
N LEU A 297 7.45 13.30 -2.91
CA LEU A 297 7.86 13.20 -1.51
C LEU A 297 7.68 11.77 -1.00
N CYS A 298 8.78 11.07 -0.69
CA CYS A 298 8.73 9.70 -0.15
C CYS A 298 9.05 9.68 1.34
N ILE A 299 8.03 9.44 2.18
CA ILE A 299 8.17 9.33 3.64
C ILE A 299 8.29 7.86 4.05
N VAL A 300 9.40 7.53 4.71
CA VAL A 300 9.76 6.17 5.14
C VAL A 300 9.85 6.09 6.66
N GLY A 301 9.16 5.15 7.28
CA GLY A 301 9.23 4.95 8.73
C GLY A 301 10.45 4.12 9.16
N LEU A 302 11.08 4.51 10.26
CA LEU A 302 12.23 3.86 10.90
C LEU A 302 11.99 3.66 12.40
N GLY A 303 12.83 2.83 13.01
CA GLY A 303 12.98 2.74 14.46
C GLY A 303 12.03 1.75 15.15
N GLU A 304 11.12 1.12 14.42
CA GLU A 304 10.25 0.06 14.95
C GLU A 304 10.83 -1.33 14.65
N LYS A 305 10.57 -2.27 15.57
CA LYS A 305 10.92 -3.68 15.36
C LYS A 305 10.12 -4.22 14.18
N THR A 306 10.81 -4.50 13.08
CA THR A 306 10.19 -4.86 11.81
C THR A 306 10.80 -6.14 11.30
N ARG A 307 10.00 -7.00 10.65
CA ARG A 307 10.55 -8.17 9.98
C ARG A 307 11.32 -7.72 8.74
N VAL A 308 12.62 -7.99 8.70
CA VAL A 308 13.54 -7.56 7.62
C VAL A 308 14.03 -8.72 6.77
N ARG A 309 13.66 -9.94 7.15
CA ARG A 309 13.98 -11.17 6.43
C ARG A 309 12.99 -12.27 6.75
N THR A 310 12.87 -13.22 5.83
CA THR A 310 12.12 -14.47 6.02
C THR A 310 12.98 -15.62 5.53
N ARG A 311 13.16 -16.64 6.36
CA ARG A 311 13.90 -17.84 5.98
C ARG A 311 12.95 -18.94 5.50
N ILE A 312 13.39 -19.68 4.51
CA ILE A 312 12.80 -20.95 4.07
C ILE A 312 13.64 -22.08 4.66
N VAL A 313 12.97 -22.97 5.40
CA VAL A 313 13.56 -24.16 6.03
C VAL A 313 12.94 -25.42 5.45
N LYS A 314 13.61 -26.56 5.61
CA LYS A 314 13.10 -27.87 5.22
C LYS A 314 12.82 -28.70 6.46
N GLU A 315 11.57 -29.07 6.67
CA GLU A 315 11.12 -29.91 7.78
C GLU A 315 10.26 -31.05 7.24
N GLY A 316 10.60 -32.28 7.62
CA GLY A 316 9.86 -33.48 7.19
C GLY A 316 9.80 -33.67 5.66
N GLY A 317 10.80 -33.17 4.92
CA GLY A 317 10.84 -33.24 3.45
C GLY A 317 10.11 -32.10 2.73
N SER A 318 9.34 -31.28 3.44
CA SER A 318 8.59 -30.13 2.91
C SER A 318 9.28 -28.81 3.27
N GLN A 319 9.05 -27.78 2.45
CA GLN A 319 9.54 -26.42 2.72
C GLN A 319 8.52 -25.59 3.51
N TRP A 320 9.03 -24.74 4.40
CA TRP A 320 8.24 -23.88 5.27
C TRP A 320 8.90 -22.52 5.43
N PHE A 321 8.09 -21.47 5.61
CA PHE A 321 8.60 -20.19 6.09
C PHE A 321 8.82 -20.26 7.59
N ASP A 322 10.06 -20.03 8.03
CA ASP A 322 10.38 -19.87 9.45
C ASP A 322 10.00 -18.45 9.88
N LEU A 323 8.88 -18.34 10.59
CA LEU A 323 8.31 -17.07 11.04
C LEU A 323 8.52 -16.82 12.54
N ASP A 324 8.96 -17.82 13.30
CA ASP A 324 9.09 -17.74 14.76
C ASP A 324 10.43 -17.16 15.21
N ARG A 325 11.38 -17.06 14.28
CA ARG A 325 12.71 -16.55 14.58
C ARG A 325 12.71 -15.06 14.94
N ALA A 326 12.87 -14.77 16.23
CA ALA A 326 12.88 -13.41 16.75
C ALA A 326 13.99 -12.52 16.15
N SER A 327 15.13 -13.08 15.73
CA SER A 327 16.22 -12.31 15.12
C SER A 327 15.86 -11.69 13.76
N ASP A 328 14.82 -12.22 13.11
CA ASP A 328 14.38 -11.73 11.80
C ASP A 328 13.47 -10.50 11.94
N VAL A 329 13.05 -10.18 13.18
CA VAL A 329 12.24 -9.02 13.56
C VAL A 329 13.09 -8.10 14.43
N THR A 330 13.62 -7.03 13.84
CA THR A 330 14.68 -6.24 14.48
C THR A 330 14.53 -4.74 14.22
N ASN A 331 15.25 -3.96 15.02
CA ASN A 331 15.56 -2.57 14.75
C ASN A 331 17.02 -2.32 15.15
N GLN A 332 17.87 -2.08 14.15
CA GLN A 332 19.27 -1.72 14.31
C GLN A 332 19.52 -0.22 14.08
N TRP A 333 18.51 0.58 13.81
CA TRP A 333 18.67 2.03 13.68
C TRP A 333 18.48 2.74 15.04
N PRO A 334 19.28 3.76 15.40
CA PRO A 334 20.38 4.35 14.62
C PRO A 334 21.79 3.80 14.98
N LYS A 335 21.90 2.91 15.98
CA LYS A 335 23.18 2.54 16.63
C LYS A 335 23.72 1.15 16.29
N GLY A 336 22.93 0.30 15.66
CA GLY A 336 23.30 -1.07 15.31
C GLY A 336 24.30 -1.14 14.17
N LYS A 337 24.80 -2.37 13.92
CA LYS A 337 25.83 -2.62 12.90
C LYS A 337 25.25 -2.49 11.50
N ASN A 338 24.05 -3.04 11.27
CA ASN A 338 23.36 -2.97 10.00
C ASN A 338 22.14 -2.05 10.13
N LYS A 339 22.34 -0.73 10.03
CA LYS A 339 21.29 0.27 10.31
C LYS A 339 20.10 0.21 9.35
N THR A 340 20.22 -0.48 8.21
CA THR A 340 19.12 -0.71 7.27
C THR A 340 18.15 -1.79 7.75
N GLU A 341 18.54 -2.60 8.74
CA GLU A 341 17.66 -3.57 9.41
C GLU A 341 16.76 -2.84 10.42
N THR A 342 15.78 -2.13 9.91
CA THR A 342 14.79 -1.36 10.66
C THR A 342 13.51 -1.24 9.81
N GLY A 343 12.50 -0.53 10.30
CA GLY A 343 11.29 -0.22 9.54
C GLY A 343 10.26 0.48 10.40
N ASP A 344 9.00 0.41 9.95
CA ASP A 344 7.85 1.06 10.58
C ASP A 344 6.92 0.10 11.36
N GLY A 345 7.39 -1.13 11.61
CA GLY A 345 6.64 -2.21 12.25
C GLY A 345 5.94 -3.13 11.26
N THR A 346 5.71 -2.68 10.01
CA THR A 346 5.09 -3.47 8.94
C THR A 346 6.01 -3.59 7.73
N VAL A 347 6.54 -2.48 7.25
CA VAL A 347 7.37 -2.38 6.05
C VAL A 347 8.82 -2.16 6.48
N PRO A 348 9.74 -3.08 6.13
CA PRO A 348 11.15 -2.89 6.40
C PRO A 348 11.68 -1.71 5.58
N TYR A 349 12.70 -1.02 6.09
CA TYR A 349 13.30 0.14 5.41
C TYR A 349 13.63 -0.16 3.95
N LEU A 350 14.31 -1.29 3.68
CA LEU A 350 14.66 -1.71 2.31
C LEU A 350 13.42 -2.00 1.43
N GLY A 351 12.34 -2.52 2.04
CA GLY A 351 11.06 -2.73 1.38
C GLY A 351 10.34 -1.43 1.04
N ALA A 352 10.59 -0.35 1.80
CA ALA A 352 10.03 0.97 1.55
C ALA A 352 10.83 1.82 0.55
N LYS A 353 12.00 1.37 0.08
CA LYS A 353 12.81 2.11 -0.90
C LYS A 353 12.29 1.86 -2.32
N PRO A 354 11.74 2.86 -3.03
CA PRO A 354 11.44 2.71 -4.45
C PRO A 354 12.72 2.64 -5.28
N ALA A 355 12.69 1.87 -6.38
CA ALA A 355 13.82 1.80 -7.32
C ALA A 355 13.99 3.09 -8.17
N PHE A 356 12.93 3.88 -8.29
CA PHE A 356 12.84 5.06 -9.15
C PHE A 356 13.20 6.40 -8.47
N LEU A 357 13.60 6.38 -7.19
CA LEU A 357 14.10 7.56 -6.48
C LEU A 357 15.48 7.27 -5.87
N ASP A 358 16.34 8.28 -5.90
CA ASP A 358 17.63 8.18 -5.20
C ASP A 358 17.42 8.10 -3.69
N THR A 359 18.33 7.41 -3.01
CA THR A 359 18.33 7.33 -1.55
C THR A 359 18.36 8.74 -0.94
N ALA A 360 19.10 9.69 -1.53
CA ALA A 360 19.17 11.06 -1.04
C ALA A 360 17.83 11.82 -1.02
N ASN A 361 16.82 11.38 -1.78
CA ASN A 361 15.50 12.02 -1.83
C ASN A 361 14.53 11.53 -0.76
N LEU A 362 14.82 10.43 -0.08
CA LEU A 362 13.90 9.85 0.90
C LEU A 362 13.92 10.67 2.20
N VAL A 363 12.74 10.90 2.77
CA VAL A 363 12.58 11.52 4.08
C VAL A 363 12.22 10.44 5.09
N CYS A 364 13.12 10.15 6.02
CA CYS A 364 12.84 9.16 7.05
C CYS A 364 12.24 9.81 8.30
N VAL A 365 11.31 9.10 8.94
CA VAL A 365 10.64 9.53 10.17
C VAL A 365 10.59 8.36 11.15
N SER A 366 10.57 8.65 12.44
CA SER A 366 10.53 7.65 13.51
C SER A 366 9.47 8.03 14.54
N LYS A 367 9.05 7.06 15.37
CA LYS A 367 8.06 7.35 16.42
C LYS A 367 8.48 8.49 17.37
N GLY A 368 9.78 8.67 17.60
CA GLY A 368 10.32 9.75 18.45
C GLY A 368 10.23 11.15 17.83
N ASP A 369 9.83 11.25 16.55
CA ASP A 369 9.64 12.53 15.88
C ASP A 369 8.29 13.18 16.18
N TYR A 370 7.37 12.46 16.81
CA TYR A 370 6.01 12.89 17.11
C TYR A 370 5.84 13.13 18.62
N ALA A 371 5.05 14.13 19.02
CA ALA A 371 4.79 14.35 20.44
C ALA A 371 3.85 13.24 20.96
N TRP A 372 4.14 12.67 22.14
CA TRP A 372 3.35 11.57 22.73
C TRP A 372 1.86 11.93 22.98
N THR A 373 1.49 13.21 22.93
CA THR A 373 0.11 13.69 23.03
C THR A 373 -0.66 13.67 21.70
N GLU A 374 0.04 13.53 20.56
CA GLU A 374 -0.55 13.59 19.21
C GLU A 374 -1.11 12.25 18.76
N ILE A 375 -0.66 11.14 19.33
CA ILE A 375 -1.10 9.81 18.92
C ILE A 375 -2.11 9.31 19.93
N GLY A 376 -3.38 9.25 19.54
CA GLY A 376 -4.37 8.53 20.33
C GLY A 376 -3.93 7.07 20.48
N ASP A 377 -3.88 6.56 21.72
CA ASP A 377 -3.53 5.16 22.04
C ASP A 377 -4.30 4.15 21.17
N ARG A 378 -5.51 4.53 20.73
CA ARG A 378 -6.38 3.75 19.87
C ARG A 378 -5.84 3.56 18.45
N ALA A 379 -5.20 4.56 17.83
CA ALA A 379 -4.67 4.43 16.47
C ALA A 379 -3.41 3.54 16.43
N LEU A 380 -2.49 3.72 17.40
CA LEU A 380 -1.30 2.88 17.55
C LEU A 380 -1.64 1.42 17.91
N ALA A 381 -2.58 1.22 18.83
CA ALA A 381 -2.97 -0.11 19.28
C ALA A 381 -3.81 -0.88 18.25
N GLN A 382 -4.63 -0.19 17.44
CA GLN A 382 -5.58 -0.81 16.52
C GLN A 382 -5.03 -1.00 15.09
N PHE A 383 -3.97 -0.28 14.68
CA PHE A 383 -3.42 -0.30 13.32
C PHE A 383 -1.94 -0.69 13.20
N GLY A 384 -1.38 -1.39 14.19
CA GLY A 384 -0.12 -2.14 14.01
C GLY A 384 1.17 -1.33 14.08
N GLY A 385 1.24 -0.30 14.92
CA GLY A 385 2.46 0.47 15.16
C GLY A 385 2.61 1.70 14.26
N LEU A 386 3.86 2.11 13.99
CA LEU A 386 4.18 3.35 13.28
C LEU A 386 3.53 3.39 11.88
N HIS A 387 3.58 2.29 11.13
CA HIS A 387 3.02 2.19 9.77
C HIS A 387 1.58 2.72 9.67
N GLY A 388 0.65 2.10 10.43
CA GLY A 388 -0.75 2.48 10.42
C GLY A 388 -1.04 3.86 11.00
N ALA A 389 -0.11 4.40 11.79
CA ALA A 389 -0.21 5.75 12.36
C ALA A 389 0.37 6.84 11.45
N LEU A 390 1.17 6.52 10.42
CA LEU A 390 1.73 7.51 9.50
C LEU A 390 0.68 8.49 8.92
N PRO A 391 -0.54 8.04 8.53
CA PRO A 391 -1.57 8.95 8.05
C PRO A 391 -2.09 9.95 9.08
N VAL A 392 -2.07 9.64 10.38
CA VAL A 392 -2.64 10.52 11.43
C VAL A 392 -1.61 11.47 12.04
N MET A 393 -0.35 11.37 11.62
CA MET A 393 0.74 12.11 12.25
C MET A 393 0.88 13.53 11.70
N ASN A 394 0.75 14.51 12.60
CA ASN A 394 0.82 15.95 12.27
C ASN A 394 2.09 16.35 11.49
N LEU A 395 3.26 15.84 11.86
CA LEU A 395 4.49 16.10 11.09
C LEU A 395 4.36 15.61 9.63
N ASN A 396 3.72 14.47 9.38
CA ASN A 396 3.52 13.98 8.01
C ASN A 396 2.55 14.89 7.24
N HIS A 397 1.49 15.42 7.88
CA HIS A 397 0.59 16.41 7.26
C HIS A 397 1.38 17.64 6.82
N ARG A 398 2.17 18.22 7.73
CA ARG A 398 3.01 19.38 7.44
C ARG A 398 4.04 19.12 6.34
N LEU A 399 4.68 17.94 6.31
CA LEU A 399 5.59 17.55 5.24
C LEU A 399 4.87 17.47 3.88
N VAL A 400 3.69 16.85 3.84
CA VAL A 400 2.87 16.71 2.63
C VAL A 400 2.37 18.08 2.14
N SER A 401 1.80 18.90 3.03
CA SER A 401 1.32 20.24 2.69
C SER A 401 2.45 21.14 2.23
N SER A 402 3.61 21.08 2.88
CA SER A 402 4.78 21.84 2.46
C SER A 402 5.26 21.44 1.07
N HIS A 403 5.24 20.14 0.77
CA HIS A 403 5.54 19.63 -0.56
C HIS A 403 4.53 20.13 -1.60
N PHE A 404 3.25 20.10 -1.30
CA PHE A 404 2.21 20.53 -2.25
C PHE A 404 2.17 22.03 -2.49
N LEU A 405 2.50 22.84 -1.48
CA LEU A 405 2.59 24.30 -1.59
C LEU A 405 3.94 24.79 -2.12
N GLY A 406 4.97 23.94 -2.12
CA GLY A 406 6.34 24.33 -2.46
C GLY A 406 6.97 25.31 -1.46
N GLY A 407 6.42 25.38 -0.24
CA GLY A 407 6.80 26.31 0.82
C GLY A 407 6.63 25.67 2.20
N LYS A 408 7.17 26.30 3.25
CA LYS A 408 7.19 25.72 4.60
C LYS A 408 5.83 25.89 5.31
N VAL A 409 5.23 24.79 5.77
CA VAL A 409 4.06 24.74 6.65
C VAL A 409 4.50 24.26 8.04
N GLY A 410 4.62 25.18 8.99
CA GLY A 410 5.15 24.88 10.33
C GLY A 410 6.59 24.35 10.31
N ASP A 411 7.07 23.84 11.45
CA ASP A 411 8.45 23.31 11.51
C ASP A 411 8.62 21.94 10.88
N LEU A 412 9.59 21.80 9.98
CA LEU A 412 9.81 20.57 9.23
C LEU A 412 11.12 19.92 9.69
N TRP A 413 11.07 18.62 9.98
CA TRP A 413 12.25 17.80 10.23
C TRP A 413 12.08 16.37 9.72
N GLY A 414 13.20 15.68 9.58
CA GLY A 414 13.27 14.26 9.27
C GLY A 414 14.70 13.75 9.44
N HIS A 415 14.87 12.46 9.20
CA HIS A 415 16.15 11.77 9.23
C HIS A 415 16.63 11.50 7.81
N SER A 416 17.94 11.58 7.61
CA SER A 416 18.57 11.03 6.41
C SER A 416 18.45 9.51 6.42
N PRO A 417 18.37 8.85 5.25
CA PRO A 417 18.26 7.39 5.22
C PRO A 417 19.49 6.68 5.80
N PRO A 418 19.32 5.48 6.39
CA PRO A 418 20.40 4.77 7.09
C PRO A 418 21.60 4.39 6.22
N ASP A 419 21.41 4.21 4.91
CA ASP A 419 22.43 3.85 3.93
C ASP A 419 22.75 4.99 2.95
N LEU A 420 22.40 6.23 3.30
CA LEU A 420 22.78 7.39 2.50
C LEU A 420 24.31 7.53 2.44
N VAL A 421 24.82 7.65 1.22
CA VAL A 421 26.21 8.04 0.95
C VAL A 421 26.19 9.41 0.28
N GLY A 422 26.86 10.40 0.89
CA GLY A 422 26.87 11.78 0.41
C GLY A 422 25.79 12.66 1.04
N ASP A 423 25.41 13.72 0.32
CA ASP A 423 24.50 14.75 0.83
C ASP A 423 23.03 14.33 0.75
N TRP A 424 22.28 14.67 1.81
CA TRP A 424 20.84 14.48 1.84
C TRP A 424 20.14 15.58 1.05
N ALA A 425 19.32 15.20 0.07
CA ALA A 425 18.68 16.12 -0.88
C ALA A 425 17.16 15.82 -0.98
N PRO A 426 16.40 15.97 0.11
CA PRO A 426 14.96 15.74 0.10
C PRO A 426 14.24 16.78 -0.79
N PRO A 427 13.07 16.45 -1.36
CA PRO A 427 12.28 17.35 -2.22
C PRO A 427 11.54 18.45 -1.42
N LEU A 428 12.08 18.84 -0.26
CA LEU A 428 11.49 19.79 0.68
C LEU A 428 12.52 20.85 1.08
N LYS A 429 12.26 22.09 0.71
CA LYS A 429 13.10 23.23 1.10
C LYS A 429 12.96 23.50 2.60
N GLY A 430 14.09 23.68 3.29
CA GLY A 430 14.10 24.04 4.71
C GLY A 430 13.78 22.89 5.67
N LEU A 431 13.78 21.64 5.19
CA LEU A 431 13.69 20.46 6.05
C LEU A 431 14.94 20.34 6.92
N LYS A 432 14.78 20.32 8.25
CA LYS A 432 15.90 20.13 9.18
C LYS A 432 16.24 18.65 9.32
N GLN A 433 17.53 18.33 9.30
CA GLN A 433 18.01 16.99 9.65
C GLN A 433 18.04 16.85 11.17
N LYS A 434 17.48 15.75 11.68
CA LYS A 434 17.57 15.35 13.08
C LYS A 434 18.60 14.26 13.32
#